data_AF-A0AAV7ITR2-F1
#
_entry.id   AF-A0AAV7ITR2-F1
#
_cell.length_a   1.000
_cell.length_b   1.000
_cell.length_c   1.000
_cell.angle_alpha   90.00
_cell.angle_beta   90.00
_cell.angle_gamma   90.00
#
_symmetry.space_group_name_H-M   'P 1'
#
loop_
_entity.id
_entity.type
_entity.pdbx_description
1 polymer ?
#
loop_
_entity_poly.entity_id
_entity_poly.type
_entity_poly.pdbx_seq_one_letter_code
_entity_poly.pdbx_strand_id
1 'polypeptide(L)'
;MEGNRLSNISPIARSRSFYMPRSLRPVLDNVVPVASSTYFGIRKNKIGSTHFRVHKWYRIALTEYFGCSITSVMIHAEILIFGLEDGSIHMIHIGHYNDILSLGKQNLINATKIQVDTEPIIKLNVLEVDKKPCVVSSTESRIHLINFF
;
A
#
# COMPACT_ATOMS: atom_id res chain seq x y z
N MET A 1 46.29 20.76 8.04
CA MET A 1 45.62 20.13 6.88
C MET A 1 44.14 20.40 7.04
N GLU A 2 43.67 21.40 6.31
CA GLU A 2 42.31 21.92 6.38
C GLU A 2 41.37 21.12 5.48
N GLY A 3 40.14 20.93 5.97
CA GLY A 3 38.90 21.16 5.22
C GLY A 3 38.65 20.38 3.93
N ASN A 4 37.89 19.29 4.04
CA ASN A 4 36.94 18.90 2.98
C ASN A 4 35.54 18.78 3.57
N ARG A 5 34.97 19.93 3.96
CA ARG A 5 33.52 20.12 4.07
C ARG A 5 32.99 20.22 2.65
N LEU A 6 32.26 19.20 2.20
CA LEU A 6 31.40 19.33 1.02
C LEU A 6 30.19 20.21 1.37
N SER A 7 30.44 21.52 1.48
CA SER A 7 29.41 22.55 1.46
C SER A 7 29.17 22.91 0.00
N ASN A 8 28.13 22.32 -0.60
CA ASN A 8 27.38 22.89 -1.73
C ASN A 8 26.11 22.06 -1.95
N ILE A 9 25.18 22.12 -0.99
CA ILE A 9 23.77 21.83 -1.27
C ILE A 9 23.18 23.17 -1.72
N SER A 10 23.12 23.38 -3.03
CA SER A 10 22.37 24.50 -3.61
C SER A 10 20.90 24.41 -3.15
N PRO A 11 20.38 25.38 -2.40
CA PRO A 11 19.03 25.31 -1.86
C PRO A 11 18.04 25.88 -2.89
N ILE A 12 17.93 25.27 -4.07
CA ILE A 12 16.87 25.63 -5.02
C ILE A 12 16.39 24.38 -5.78
N ALA A 13 15.83 23.42 -5.06
CA ALA A 13 14.68 22.71 -5.58
C ALA A 13 13.50 23.18 -4.73
N ARG A 14 12.73 24.14 -5.26
CA ARG A 14 11.37 24.40 -4.74
C ARG A 14 10.72 23.03 -4.60
N SER A 15 10.46 22.62 -3.36
CA SER A 15 9.57 21.51 -3.06
C SER A 15 8.28 21.79 -3.82
N ARG A 16 8.12 21.21 -5.01
CA ARG A 16 6.83 21.13 -5.67
C ARG A 16 6.05 20.21 -4.76
N SER A 17 5.33 20.80 -3.81
CA SER A 17 4.53 20.05 -2.86
C SER A 17 3.64 19.12 -3.68
N PHE A 18 3.83 17.82 -3.45
CA PHE A 18 3.15 16.77 -4.20
C PHE A 18 1.70 16.75 -3.73
N TYR A 19 0.80 17.38 -4.48
CA TYR A 19 -0.62 17.41 -4.14
C TYR A 19 -1.35 16.29 -4.87
N MET A 20 -1.91 15.37 -4.11
CA MET A 20 -2.95 14.45 -4.58
C MET A 20 -4.09 15.27 -5.24
N PRO A 21 -4.50 14.95 -6.48
CA PRO A 21 -5.57 15.65 -7.18
C PRO A 21 -6.83 15.77 -6.31
N ARG A 22 -7.39 16.97 -6.21
CA ARG A 22 -8.58 17.22 -5.36
C ARG A 22 -9.76 16.32 -5.73
N SER A 23 -9.87 15.92 -7.01
CA SER A 23 -10.89 14.99 -7.51
C SER A 23 -10.78 13.57 -6.94
N LEU A 24 -9.62 13.17 -6.41
CA LEU A 24 -9.40 11.83 -5.85
C LEU A 24 -9.61 11.78 -4.34
N ARG A 25 -9.52 12.92 -3.64
CA ARG A 25 -9.68 13.01 -2.17
C ARG A 25 -11.02 12.50 -1.66
N PRO A 26 -12.17 12.82 -2.29
CA PRO A 26 -13.46 12.32 -1.80
C PRO A 26 -13.76 10.88 -2.23
N VAL A 27 -12.89 10.23 -3.02
CA VAL A 27 -13.19 8.94 -3.67
C VAL A 27 -12.48 7.78 -3.00
N LEU A 28 -11.44 8.03 -2.19
CA LEU A 28 -10.57 6.99 -1.63
C LEU A 28 -10.68 6.97 -0.11
N ASP A 29 -10.91 5.78 0.43
CA ASP A 29 -11.02 5.55 1.86
C ASP A 29 -9.63 5.45 2.50
N ASN A 30 -8.65 4.94 1.73
CA ASN A 30 -7.24 4.85 2.13
C ASN A 30 -6.35 5.21 0.94
N VAL A 31 -5.34 6.06 1.15
CA VAL A 31 -4.37 6.47 0.13
C VAL A 31 -2.95 6.30 0.64
N VAL A 32 -2.13 5.58 -0.12
CA VAL A 32 -0.72 5.37 0.16
C VAL A 32 0.12 5.99 -0.97
N PRO A 33 1.09 6.87 -0.66
CA PRO A 33 2.07 7.32 -1.63
C PRO A 33 3.05 6.19 -1.91
N VAL A 34 3.22 5.84 -3.18
CA VAL A 34 4.06 4.70 -3.60
C VAL A 34 5.37 5.16 -4.24
N ALA A 35 5.32 6.30 -4.93
CA ALA A 35 6.48 6.99 -5.47
C ALA A 35 6.22 8.49 -5.48
N SER A 36 7.23 9.30 -5.82
CA SER A 36 7.09 10.77 -5.97
C SER A 36 5.96 11.17 -6.94
N SER A 37 5.55 10.25 -7.81
CA SER A 37 4.59 10.46 -8.87
C SER A 37 3.35 9.56 -8.80
N THR A 38 3.31 8.57 -7.91
CA THR A 38 2.30 7.50 -7.95
C THR A 38 1.60 7.39 -6.61
N TYR A 39 0.28 7.50 -6.66
CA TYR A 39 -0.60 7.24 -5.53
C TYR A 39 -1.35 5.95 -5.74
N PHE A 40 -1.66 5.32 -4.63
CA PHE A 40 -2.40 4.10 -4.55
C PHE A 40 -3.52 4.25 -3.55
N GLY A 41 -4.71 3.73 -3.82
CA GLY A 41 -5.79 3.81 -2.85
C GLY A 41 -6.91 2.84 -3.07
N ILE A 42 -7.72 2.68 -2.02
CA ILE A 42 -8.86 1.76 -2.00
C ILE A 42 -10.16 2.50 -1.81
N ARG A 43 -11.20 1.93 -2.42
CA ARG A 43 -12.59 2.24 -2.11
C ARG A 43 -13.44 0.98 -2.16
N LYS A 44 -14.14 0.63 -1.08
CA LYS A 44 -15.22 -0.39 -1.08
C LYS A 44 -14.98 -1.56 -2.07
N ASN A 45 -13.80 -2.20 -2.01
CA ASN A 45 -13.39 -3.34 -2.86
C ASN A 45 -12.78 -3.04 -4.24
N LYS A 46 -12.43 -1.79 -4.50
CA LYS A 46 -11.69 -1.37 -5.68
C LYS A 46 -10.36 -0.81 -5.25
N ILE A 47 -9.32 -1.29 -5.91
CA ILE A 47 -7.99 -0.72 -5.88
C ILE A 47 -7.85 0.20 -7.07
N GLY A 48 -7.08 1.25 -6.90
CA GLY A 48 -6.60 1.99 -8.04
C GLY A 48 -5.32 2.71 -7.77
N SER A 49 -4.69 3.08 -8.87
CA SER A 49 -3.50 3.88 -8.87
C SER A 49 -3.62 4.96 -9.93
N THR A 50 -2.90 6.05 -9.68
CA THR A 50 -2.78 7.12 -10.64
C THR A 50 -1.33 7.58 -10.69
N HIS A 51 -0.89 7.88 -11.91
CA HIS A 51 0.31 8.67 -12.12
C HIS A 51 -0.11 10.15 -12.16
N PHE A 52 0.50 10.99 -11.33
CA PHE A 52 0.11 12.40 -11.16
C PHE A 52 0.08 13.18 -12.48
N ARG A 53 0.92 12.82 -13.46
CA ARG A 53 0.96 13.47 -14.78
C ARG A 53 -0.18 13.07 -15.71
N VAL A 54 -0.79 11.92 -15.48
CA VAL A 54 -1.75 11.32 -16.42
C VAL A 54 -3.20 11.58 -15.99
N HIS A 55 -3.43 11.94 -14.72
CA HIS A 55 -4.77 12.20 -14.14
C HIS A 55 -5.81 11.10 -14.40
N LYS A 56 -5.37 9.90 -14.78
CA LYS A 56 -6.23 8.73 -15.04
C LYS A 56 -6.19 7.81 -13.83
N TRP A 57 -7.36 7.39 -13.37
CA TRP A 57 -7.52 6.47 -12.25
C TRP A 57 -7.86 5.09 -12.80
N TYR A 58 -6.92 4.16 -12.68
CA TYR A 58 -7.12 2.77 -13.09
C TYR A 58 -7.83 2.03 -11.96
N ARG A 59 -8.89 1.27 -12.28
CA ARG A 59 -9.69 0.54 -11.27
C ARG A 59 -9.67 -0.94 -11.58
N ILE A 60 -9.40 -1.74 -10.56
CA ILE A 60 -9.58 -3.19 -10.60
C ILE A 60 -10.57 -3.56 -9.49
N ALA A 61 -11.58 -4.36 -9.81
CA ALA A 61 -12.46 -4.94 -8.80
C ALA A 61 -11.73 -6.10 -8.14
N LEU A 62 -11.54 -6.07 -6.82
CA LEU A 62 -10.74 -7.07 -6.12
C LEU A 62 -11.57 -8.15 -5.42
N THR A 63 -12.86 -7.88 -5.15
CA THR A 63 -13.78 -8.82 -4.51
C THR A 63 -13.89 -10.17 -5.22
N GLU A 64 -13.82 -10.16 -6.55
CA GLU A 64 -13.91 -11.38 -7.37
C GLU A 64 -12.73 -12.34 -7.14
N TYR A 65 -11.64 -11.85 -6.54
CA TYR A 65 -10.42 -12.63 -6.32
C TYR A 65 -10.23 -13.03 -4.86
N PHE A 66 -10.65 -12.18 -3.92
CA PHE A 66 -10.49 -12.46 -2.49
C PHE A 66 -11.71 -13.12 -1.85
N GLY A 67 -12.87 -13.10 -2.52
CA GLY A 67 -14.11 -13.70 -2.01
C GLY A 67 -14.82 -12.88 -0.92
N CYS A 68 -14.19 -11.82 -0.43
CA CYS A 68 -14.74 -10.90 0.56
C CYS A 68 -14.25 -9.46 0.32
N SER A 69 -14.71 -8.53 1.16
CA SER A 69 -14.36 -7.11 1.04
C SER A 69 -12.96 -6.81 1.57
N ILE A 70 -12.27 -5.84 0.95
CA ILE A 70 -11.02 -5.28 1.46
C ILE A 70 -11.34 -4.11 2.37
N THR A 71 -10.88 -4.20 3.60
CA THR A 71 -11.12 -3.22 4.66
C THR A 71 -9.91 -2.34 4.93
N SER A 72 -8.70 -2.83 4.64
CA SER A 72 -7.48 -2.05 4.77
C SER A 72 -6.43 -2.45 3.73
N VAL A 73 -5.47 -1.56 3.47
CA VAL A 73 -4.35 -1.84 2.58
C VAL A 73 -3.11 -1.10 2.99
N MET A 74 -1.98 -1.72 2.70
CA MET A 74 -0.67 -1.13 2.87
C MET A 74 0.24 -1.57 1.73
N ILE A 75 1.23 -0.74 1.46
CA ILE A 75 2.37 -1.12 0.65
C ILE A 75 3.64 -0.95 1.50
N HIS A 76 4.50 -1.96 1.47
CA HIS A 76 5.80 -1.89 2.12
C HIS A 76 6.82 -2.57 1.21
N ALA A 77 7.83 -1.80 0.79
CA ALA A 77 8.71 -2.19 -0.30
C ALA A 77 7.88 -2.67 -1.51
N GLU A 78 8.22 -3.81 -2.06
CA GLU A 78 7.57 -4.44 -3.21
C GLU A 78 6.45 -5.41 -2.80
N ILE A 79 5.85 -5.23 -1.61
CA ILE A 79 4.76 -6.09 -1.14
C ILE A 79 3.52 -5.25 -0.92
N LEU A 80 2.46 -5.63 -1.61
CA LEU A 80 1.13 -5.12 -1.42
C LEU A 80 0.36 -6.01 -0.46
N ILE A 81 -0.14 -5.43 0.62
CA ILE A 81 -0.73 -6.13 1.76
C ILE A 81 -2.17 -5.67 1.89
N PHE A 82 -3.12 -6.60 1.83
CA PHE A 82 -4.55 -6.36 1.97
C PHE A 82 -5.06 -6.97 3.26
N GLY A 83 -5.82 -6.18 4.03
CA GLY A 83 -6.59 -6.67 5.16
C GLY A 83 -8.05 -6.81 4.73
N LEU A 84 -8.64 -7.95 5.05
CA LEU A 84 -9.95 -8.34 4.56
C LEU A 84 -11.00 -8.37 5.68
N GLU A 85 -12.25 -8.34 5.26
CA GLU A 85 -13.44 -8.41 6.12
C GLU A 85 -13.54 -9.73 6.89
N ASP A 86 -13.00 -10.82 6.34
CA ASP A 86 -12.97 -12.15 6.97
C ASP A 86 -11.83 -12.33 7.99
N GLY A 87 -11.09 -11.28 8.32
CA GLY A 87 -9.95 -11.31 9.24
C GLY A 87 -8.68 -11.93 8.69
N SER A 88 -8.61 -12.15 7.37
CA SER A 88 -7.39 -12.59 6.71
C SER A 88 -6.57 -11.44 6.12
N ILE A 89 -5.28 -11.72 5.93
CA ILE A 89 -4.34 -10.85 5.22
C ILE A 89 -3.92 -11.54 3.93
N HIS A 90 -3.95 -10.79 2.83
CA HIS A 90 -3.43 -11.24 1.54
C HIS A 90 -2.22 -10.41 1.15
N MET A 91 -1.13 -11.07 0.76
CA MET A 91 0.13 -10.42 0.37
C MET A 91 0.50 -10.77 -1.06
N ILE A 92 0.90 -9.76 -1.82
CA ILE A 92 1.29 -9.88 -3.22
C ILE A 92 2.62 -9.18 -3.43
N HIS A 93 3.61 -9.91 -3.94
CA HIS A 93 4.86 -9.31 -4.41
C HIS A 93 4.63 -8.64 -5.75
N ILE A 94 5.01 -7.37 -5.84
CA ILE A 94 4.97 -6.52 -7.02
C ILE A 94 6.41 -6.15 -7.37
N GLY A 95 7.00 -6.84 -8.35
CA GLY A 95 8.42 -6.67 -8.70
C GLY A 95 8.83 -5.23 -9.00
N HIS A 96 7.90 -4.37 -9.39
CA HIS A 96 8.08 -2.93 -9.41
C HIS A 96 6.78 -2.19 -9.04
N TYR A 97 6.89 -1.00 -8.44
CA TYR A 97 5.72 -0.18 -8.06
C TYR A 97 4.77 0.16 -9.20
N ASN A 98 5.28 0.24 -10.43
CA ASN A 98 4.45 0.47 -11.61
C ASN A 98 3.58 -0.75 -11.97
N ASP A 99 3.97 -1.96 -11.54
CA ASP A 99 3.25 -3.20 -11.84
C ASP A 99 1.88 -3.26 -11.16
N ILE A 100 1.67 -2.41 -10.16
CA ILE A 100 0.36 -2.18 -9.54
C ILE A 100 -0.69 -1.80 -10.60
N LEU A 101 -0.30 -1.03 -11.62
CA LEU A 101 -1.19 -0.61 -12.72
C LEU A 101 -1.60 -1.78 -13.62
N SER A 102 -0.81 -2.86 -13.62
CA SER A 102 -1.01 -4.06 -14.42
C SER A 102 -1.39 -5.29 -13.59
N LEU A 103 -1.78 -5.12 -12.32
CA LEU A 103 -2.23 -6.24 -11.49
C LEU A 103 -3.37 -6.99 -12.18
N GLY A 104 -3.08 -8.22 -12.59
CA GLY A 104 -4.03 -9.09 -13.25
C GLY A 104 -4.55 -10.18 -12.32
N LYS A 105 -5.53 -10.94 -12.82
CA LYS A 105 -6.10 -12.12 -12.14
C LYS A 105 -5.04 -13.08 -11.60
N GLN A 106 -3.98 -13.33 -12.38
CA GLN A 106 -2.94 -14.30 -12.00
C GLN A 106 -2.16 -13.85 -10.76
N ASN A 107 -1.83 -12.56 -10.64
CA ASN A 107 -1.14 -12.02 -9.47
C ASN A 107 -2.00 -12.14 -8.21
N LEU A 108 -3.30 -11.90 -8.34
CA LEU A 108 -4.26 -11.92 -7.24
C LEU A 108 -4.54 -13.36 -6.75
N ILE A 109 -4.56 -14.35 -7.64
CA ILE A 109 -4.71 -15.77 -7.29
C ILE A 109 -3.49 -16.30 -6.54
N ASN A 110 -2.29 -15.85 -6.91
CA ASN A 110 -1.05 -16.28 -6.29
C ASN A 110 -0.72 -15.52 -4.99
N ALA A 111 -1.67 -14.74 -4.46
CA ALA A 111 -1.48 -14.01 -3.22
C ALA A 111 -1.28 -14.99 -2.05
N THR A 112 -0.32 -14.69 -1.18
CA THR A 112 -0.15 -15.44 0.07
C THR A 112 -1.27 -15.02 1.03
N LYS A 113 -2.16 -15.96 1.39
CA LYS A 113 -3.22 -15.77 2.39
C LYS A 113 -2.74 -16.21 3.76
N ILE A 114 -2.92 -15.36 4.77
CA ILE A 114 -2.73 -15.69 6.18
C ILE A 114 -4.03 -15.39 6.91
N GLN A 115 -4.63 -16.39 7.56
CA GLN A 115 -5.76 -16.16 8.46
C GLN A 115 -5.22 -15.64 9.80
N VAL A 116 -5.64 -14.44 10.21
CA VAL A 116 -5.14 -13.79 11.42
C VAL A 116 -6.20 -13.76 12.51
N ASP A 117 -7.42 -13.35 12.16
CA ASP A 117 -8.56 -13.31 13.06
C ASP A 117 -9.83 -13.74 12.30
N THR A 118 -10.98 -13.76 12.95
CA THR A 118 -12.30 -13.85 12.32
C THR A 118 -12.98 -12.49 12.16
N GLU A 119 -12.46 -11.45 12.81
CA GLU A 119 -12.95 -10.07 12.70
C GLU A 119 -12.26 -9.29 11.56
N PRO A 120 -12.93 -8.29 10.94
CA PRO A 120 -12.36 -7.47 9.88
C PRO A 120 -11.02 -6.82 10.25
N ILE A 121 -10.05 -6.87 9.33
CA ILE A 121 -8.77 -6.17 9.49
C ILE A 121 -8.95 -4.69 9.13
N ILE A 122 -9.14 -3.83 10.12
CA ILE A 122 -9.42 -2.39 9.92
C ILE A 122 -8.16 -1.56 9.68
N LYS A 123 -6.99 -2.04 10.11
CA LYS A 123 -5.72 -1.32 9.95
C LYS A 123 -4.55 -2.27 9.76
N LEU A 124 -3.64 -1.85 8.89
CA LEU A 124 -2.35 -2.50 8.67
C LEU A 124 -1.22 -1.51 8.93
N ASN A 125 -0.14 -2.01 9.51
CA ASN A 125 1.13 -1.32 9.62
C ASN A 125 2.27 -2.32 9.39
N VAL A 126 3.45 -1.84 9.01
CA VAL A 126 4.66 -2.64 8.99
C VAL A 126 5.68 -1.99 9.89
N LEU A 127 6.28 -2.80 10.76
CA LEU A 127 7.37 -2.38 11.62
C LEU A 127 8.49 -3.43 11.59
N GLU A 128 9.64 -3.08 12.13
CA GLU A 128 10.78 -3.98 12.24
C GLU A 128 10.97 -4.39 13.71
N VAL A 129 10.93 -5.69 13.99
CA VAL A 129 11.29 -6.27 15.30
C VAL A 129 12.52 -7.13 15.10
N ASP A 130 13.59 -6.86 15.84
CA ASP A 130 14.84 -7.63 15.78
C ASP A 130 15.37 -7.83 14.34
N LYS A 131 15.33 -6.76 13.53
CA LYS A 131 15.74 -6.75 12.11
C LYS A 131 14.88 -7.61 11.19
N LYS A 132 13.68 -8.01 11.62
CA LYS A 132 12.70 -8.72 10.82
C LYS A 132 11.47 -7.85 10.63
N PRO A 133 11.04 -7.62 9.39
CA PRO A 133 9.78 -6.94 9.14
C PRO A 133 8.60 -7.78 9.62
N CYS A 134 7.65 -7.12 10.26
CA CYS A 134 6.44 -7.72 10.79
C CYS A 134 5.23 -6.89 10.33
N VAL A 135 4.16 -7.56 9.93
CA VAL A 135 2.88 -6.90 9.74
C VAL A 135 2.19 -6.79 11.09
N VAL A 136 1.80 -5.57 11.45
CA VAL A 136 0.85 -5.33 12.54
C VAL A 136 -0.52 -5.18 11.91
N SER A 137 -1.44 -6.07 12.24
CA SER A 137 -2.84 -5.95 11.83
C SER A 137 -3.73 -5.69 13.03
N SER A 138 -4.67 -4.77 12.89
CA SER A 138 -5.63 -4.45 13.94
C SER A 138 -7.04 -4.79 13.46
N THR A 139 -7.80 -5.45 14.34
CA THR A 139 -9.26 -5.53 14.28
C THR A 139 -9.85 -4.45 15.21
N GLU A 140 -11.16 -4.44 15.41
CA GLU A 140 -11.78 -3.57 16.41
C GLU A 140 -11.36 -3.95 17.84
N SER A 141 -11.15 -5.25 18.10
CA SER A 141 -10.90 -5.77 19.45
C SER A 141 -9.45 -6.14 19.73
N ARG A 142 -8.64 -6.40 18.70
CA ARG A 142 -7.31 -7.02 18.85
C ARG A 142 -6.26 -6.42 17.94
N ILE A 143 -5.00 -6.59 18.36
CA ILE A 143 -3.81 -6.28 17.56
C ILE A 143 -2.98 -7.55 17.44
N HIS A 144 -2.61 -7.89 16.22
CA HIS A 144 -1.83 -9.07 15.89
C HIS A 144 -0.51 -8.67 15.25
N LEU A 145 0.55 -9.42 15.54
CA LEU A 145 1.87 -9.27 14.95
C LEU A 145 2.18 -10.52 14.12
N ILE A 146 2.35 -10.35 12.81
CA ILE A 146 2.59 -11.43 11.85
C ILE A 146 4.02 -11.30 11.30
N ASN A 147 4.81 -12.35 11.46
CA ASN A 147 6.08 -12.50 10.78
C ASN A 147 5.83 -13.15 9.41
N PHE A 148 6.34 -12.54 8.35
CA PHE A 148 6.08 -12.99 6.97
C PHE A 148 7.37 -13.36 6.20
N PHE A 149 8.39 -13.82 6.92
CA PHE A 149 9.68 -14.30 6.42
C PHE A 149 9.84 -15.81 6.60
#